data_AF-A0A7J3KC61-F1
#
_entry.id   AF-A0A7J3KC61-F1
#
_cell.length_a   1.000
_cell.length_b   1.000
_cell.length_c   1.000
_cell.angle_alpha   90.00
_cell.angle_beta   90.00
_cell.angle_gamma   90.00
#
_symmetry.space_group_name_H-M   'P 1'
#
loop_
_entity.id
_entity.type
_entity.pdbx_description
1 polymer ?
#
loop_
_entity_poly.entity_id
_entity_poly.type
_entity_poly.pdbx_seq_one_letter_code
_entity_poly.pdbx_strand_id
1 'polypeptide(L)'
;MKSEIYDYDERLERYRRIIAGFGRNGEVALRFLDHLASLGLSTARISKVAGHLLALLRAIDFDLEGATRRDVERVVAWINRQPYREWTRHDKKLILRKLIQYAKVGRCDKDA
;
A
#
# COMPACT_ATOMS: atom_id res chain seq x y z
N MET A 1 24.40 -16.53 -3.76
CA MET A 1 23.59 -15.90 -2.70
C MET A 1 23.72 -14.38 -2.82
N LYS A 2 22.66 -13.68 -3.21
CA LYS A 2 22.59 -12.20 -3.27
C LYS A 2 21.52 -11.64 -2.32
N SER A 3 21.00 -12.48 -1.44
CA SER A 3 19.92 -12.17 -0.49
C SER A 3 20.40 -11.50 0.80
N GLU A 4 21.70 -11.46 1.08
CA GLU A 4 22.25 -10.98 2.36
C GLU A 4 22.47 -9.46 2.45
N ILE A 5 22.23 -8.68 1.39
CA ILE A 5 22.45 -7.22 1.40
C ILE A 5 21.18 -6.44 1.77
N TYR A 6 20.00 -7.05 1.63
CA TYR A 6 18.73 -6.40 1.93
C TYR A 6 17.82 -7.35 2.70
N ASP A 7 17.74 -7.15 4.02
CA ASP A 7 16.81 -7.88 4.89
C ASP A 7 15.36 -7.41 4.65
N TYR A 8 14.81 -7.83 3.52
CA TYR A 8 13.45 -7.47 3.12
C TYR A 8 12.40 -8.09 4.02
N ASP A 9 12.71 -9.24 4.63
CA ASP A 9 11.83 -9.94 5.57
C ASP A 9 11.72 -9.15 6.87
N GLU A 10 12.84 -8.79 7.51
CA GLU A 10 12.84 -7.97 8.73
C GLU A 10 12.19 -6.59 8.48
N ARG A 11 12.50 -5.98 7.33
CA ARG A 11 11.91 -4.70 6.94
C ARG A 11 10.40 -4.82 6.69
N LEU A 12 9.93 -5.87 6.03
CA LEU A 12 8.51 -6.11 5.80
C LEU A 12 7.78 -6.32 7.12
N GLU A 13 8.35 -7.13 8.00
CA GLU A 13 7.78 -7.40 9.33
C GLU A 13 7.68 -6.12 10.17
N ARG A 14 8.71 -5.28 10.15
CA ARG A 14 8.67 -3.95 10.79
C ARG A 14 7.54 -3.09 10.24
N TYR A 15 7.35 -3.06 8.91
CA TYR A 15 6.25 -2.31 8.32
C TYR A 15 4.89 -2.88 8.70
N ARG A 16 4.72 -4.21 8.74
CA ARG A 16 3.47 -4.85 9.19
C ARG A 16 3.08 -4.41 10.60
N ARG A 17 4.04 -4.38 11.54
CA ARG A 17 3.79 -3.89 12.90
C ARG A 17 3.31 -2.44 12.95
N ILE A 18 3.92 -1.57 12.15
CA ILE A 18 3.49 -0.17 12.07
C ILE A 18 2.12 -0.05 11.41
N ILE A 19 1.85 -0.82 10.35
CA ILE A 19 0.56 -0.85 9.64
C ILE A 19 -0.56 -1.30 10.60
N ALA A 20 -0.32 -2.30 11.44
CA ALA A 20 -1.29 -2.78 12.44
C ALA A 20 -1.78 -1.66 13.38
N GLY A 21 -0.98 -0.62 13.61
CA GLY A 21 -1.34 0.54 14.42
C GLY A 21 -2.37 1.49 13.80
N PHE A 22 -2.74 1.33 12.52
CA PHE A 22 -3.72 2.18 11.83
C PHE A 22 -5.17 1.69 11.94
N GLY A 23 -5.48 0.84 12.93
CA GLY A 23 -6.84 0.33 13.18
C GLY A 23 -7.42 -0.40 11.96
N ARG A 24 -8.70 -0.18 11.65
CA ARG A 24 -9.42 -0.84 10.54
C ARG A 24 -8.71 -0.67 9.19
N ASN A 25 -8.19 0.51 8.90
CA ASN A 25 -7.43 0.75 7.66
C ASN A 25 -6.10 -0.02 7.64
N GLY A 26 -5.48 -0.20 8.82
CA GLY A 26 -4.33 -1.06 9.00
C GLY A 26 -4.63 -2.52 8.69
N GLU A 27 -5.74 -3.06 9.20
CA GLU A 27 -6.19 -4.43 8.93
C GLU A 27 -6.44 -4.67 7.44
N VAL A 28 -7.13 -3.75 6.76
CA VAL A 28 -7.36 -3.81 5.30
C VAL A 28 -6.03 -3.82 4.55
N ALA A 29 -5.09 -2.97 4.95
CA ALA A 29 -3.76 -2.89 4.33
C ALA A 29 -2.93 -4.17 4.56
N LEU A 30 -3.03 -4.82 5.73
CA LEU A 30 -2.36 -6.10 5.97
C LEU A 30 -2.95 -7.21 5.10
N ARG A 31 -4.28 -7.34 5.04
CA ARG A 31 -4.94 -8.31 4.15
C ARG A 31 -4.58 -8.06 2.68
N PHE A 32 -4.43 -6.80 2.29
CA PHE A 32 -3.95 -6.44 0.95
C PHE A 32 -2.51 -6.94 0.70
N LEU A 33 -1.59 -6.82 1.67
CA LEU A 33 -0.23 -7.35 1.54
C LEU A 33 -0.22 -8.88 1.45
N ASP A 34 -1.07 -9.56 2.23
CA ASP A 34 -1.24 -11.02 2.17
C ASP A 34 -1.79 -11.45 0.80
N HIS A 35 -2.75 -10.71 0.25
CA HIS A 35 -3.28 -10.95 -1.09
C HIS A 35 -2.21 -10.74 -2.18
N LEU A 36 -1.35 -9.73 -2.06
CA LEU A 36 -0.22 -9.58 -2.97
C LEU A 36 0.75 -10.76 -2.89
N ALA A 37 0.98 -11.30 -1.68
CA ALA A 37 1.77 -12.52 -1.52
C ALA A 37 1.11 -13.73 -2.20
N SER A 38 -0.21 -13.90 -2.07
CA SER A 38 -0.94 -14.99 -2.72
C SER A 38 -0.94 -14.90 -4.25
N LEU A 39 -0.77 -13.69 -4.81
CA LEU A 39 -0.56 -13.47 -6.24
C LEU A 39 0.89 -13.77 -6.71
N GLY A 40 1.76 -14.25 -5.83
CA GLY A 40 3.14 -14.63 -6.15
C GLY A 40 4.12 -13.47 -6.22
N LEU A 41 3.82 -12.31 -5.61
CA LEU A 41 4.80 -11.22 -5.54
C LEU A 41 5.93 -11.58 -4.57
N SER A 42 7.16 -11.21 -4.94
CA SER A 42 8.33 -11.42 -4.08
C SER A 42 8.29 -10.56 -2.81
N THR A 43 8.92 -11.04 -1.73
CA THR A 43 9.08 -10.28 -0.48
C THR A 43 9.62 -8.86 -0.73
N ALA A 44 10.61 -8.71 -1.62
CA ALA A 44 11.15 -7.40 -1.96
C ALA A 44 10.09 -6.44 -2.54
N ARG A 45 9.20 -6.94 -3.40
CA ARG A 45 8.09 -6.14 -3.95
C ARG A 45 7.07 -5.80 -2.87
N ILE A 46 6.70 -6.75 -2.02
CA ILE A 46 5.74 -6.55 -0.94
C ILE A 46 6.31 -5.55 0.09
N SER A 47 7.58 -5.68 0.45
CA SER A 47 8.31 -4.75 1.33
C SER A 47 8.33 -3.32 0.77
N LYS A 48 8.54 -3.16 -0.55
CA LYS A 48 8.41 -1.85 -1.22
C LYS A 48 6.98 -1.30 -1.11
N VAL A 49 5.97 -2.13 -1.38
CA VAL A 49 4.56 -1.72 -1.27
C VAL A 49 4.21 -1.30 0.15
N ALA A 50 4.57 -2.11 1.15
CA ALA A 50 4.36 -1.81 2.57
C ALA A 50 4.98 -0.48 2.99
N GLY A 51 6.21 -0.19 2.54
CA GLY A 51 6.84 1.10 2.80
C GLY A 51 6.09 2.29 2.17
N HIS A 52 5.48 2.11 0.99
CA HIS A 52 4.62 3.13 0.40
C HIS A 52 3.26 3.25 1.11
N LEU A 53 2.69 2.14 1.58
CA LEU A 53 1.43 2.11 2.34
C LEU A 53 1.52 2.94 3.61
N LEU A 54 2.63 2.91 4.35
CA LEU A 54 2.79 3.73 5.55
C LEU A 54 2.54 5.22 5.29
N ALA A 55 3.04 5.75 4.19
CA ALA A 55 2.82 7.15 3.83
C ALA A 55 1.38 7.41 3.37
N LEU A 56 0.75 6.43 2.71
CA LEU A 56 -0.65 6.56 2.27
C LEU A 56 -1.60 6.50 3.47
N LEU A 57 -1.42 5.55 4.40
CA LEU A 57 -2.24 5.40 5.60
C LEU A 57 -2.17 6.65 6.50
N ARG A 58 -1.02 7.32 6.58
CA ARG A 58 -0.89 8.61 7.28
C ARG A 58 -1.64 9.76 6.61
N ALA A 59 -1.87 9.68 5.30
CA ALA A 59 -2.55 10.70 4.52
C ALA A 59 -4.05 10.40 4.32
N ILE A 60 -4.51 9.23 4.76
CA ILE A 60 -5.90 8.79 4.63
C ILE A 60 -6.62 9.02 5.96
N ASP A 61 -7.66 9.82 5.90
CA ASP A 61 -8.53 10.19 7.03
C ASP A 61 -9.94 9.57 6.94
N PHE A 62 -10.14 8.63 6.02
CA PHE A 62 -11.40 7.98 5.72
C PHE A 62 -11.29 6.46 5.79
N ASP A 63 -12.43 5.77 5.91
CA ASP A 63 -12.51 4.31 5.83
C ASP A 63 -12.24 3.81 4.40
N LEU A 64 -11.26 2.91 4.24
CA LEU A 64 -10.85 2.40 2.93
C LEU A 64 -11.98 1.68 2.19
N GLU A 65 -12.82 0.93 2.90
CA GLU A 65 -13.92 0.15 2.32
C GLU A 65 -15.05 1.12 1.85
N GLY A 66 -15.36 2.12 2.67
CA GLY A 66 -16.30 3.21 2.37
C GLY A 66 -15.80 4.32 1.45
N ALA A 67 -14.54 4.26 0.97
CA ALA A 67 -13.91 5.36 0.24
C ALA A 67 -14.73 5.84 -0.98
N THR A 68 -14.98 7.14 -1.07
CA THR A 68 -15.61 7.75 -2.25
C THR A 68 -14.56 8.16 -3.28
N ARG A 69 -15.01 8.48 -4.51
CA ARG A 69 -14.14 9.05 -5.54
C ARG A 69 -13.43 10.33 -5.05
N ARG A 70 -14.16 11.22 -4.35
CA ARG A 70 -13.61 12.49 -3.85
C ARG A 70 -12.52 12.24 -2.82
N ASP A 71 -12.67 11.24 -1.96
CA ASP A 71 -11.65 10.87 -0.97
C ASP A 71 -10.34 10.45 -1.64
N VAL A 72 -10.44 9.58 -2.66
CA VAL A 72 -9.28 9.13 -3.44
C VAL A 72 -8.61 10.29 -4.16
N GLU A 73 -9.39 11.20 -4.77
CA GLU A 73 -8.87 12.40 -5.42
C GLU A 73 -8.11 13.31 -4.44
N ARG A 74 -8.57 13.47 -3.19
CA ARG A 74 -7.84 14.23 -2.15
C ARG A 74 -6.46 13.63 -1.89
N VAL A 75 -6.36 12.31 -1.78
CA VAL A 75 -5.08 11.62 -1.55
C VAL A 75 -4.17 11.76 -2.78
N VAL A 76 -4.71 11.64 -4.00
CA VAL A 76 -3.93 11.86 -5.23
C VAL A 76 -3.40 13.28 -5.31
N ALA A 77 -4.22 14.29 -4.97
CA ALA A 77 -3.79 15.67 -4.89
C ALA A 77 -2.71 15.88 -3.80
N TRP A 78 -2.83 15.21 -2.66
CA TRP A 78 -1.79 15.19 -1.63
C TRP A 78 -0.48 14.60 -2.16
N ILE A 79 -0.51 13.45 -2.86
CA ILE A 79 0.68 12.82 -3.48
C ILE A 79 1.36 13.78 -4.46
N ASN A 80 0.59 14.49 -5.29
CA ASN A 80 1.13 15.42 -6.28
C ASN A 80 1.87 16.61 -5.64
N ARG A 81 1.44 17.05 -4.46
CA ARG A 81 2.05 18.17 -3.72
C ARG A 81 3.31 17.77 -2.94
N GLN A 82 3.59 16.48 -2.79
CA GLN A 82 4.79 16.03 -2.08
C GLN A 82 6.06 16.22 -2.93
N PRO A 83 7.23 16.49 -2.30
CA PRO A 83 8.52 16.61 -2.97
C PRO A 83 9.10 15.25 -3.37
N TYR A 84 8.26 14.36 -3.89
CA TYR A 84 8.65 13.05 -4.40
C TYR A 84 9.20 13.16 -5.82
N ARG A 85 10.04 12.20 -6.19
CA ARG A 85 10.40 12.02 -7.60
C ARG A 85 9.18 11.50 -8.37
N GLU A 86 9.17 11.72 -9.68
CA GLU A 86 8.02 11.40 -10.53
C GLU A 86 7.61 9.93 -10.44
N TRP A 87 8.57 9.01 -10.54
CA TRP A 87 8.32 7.58 -10.40
C TRP A 87 7.78 7.20 -9.03
N THR A 88 8.19 7.87 -7.96
CA THR A 88 7.64 7.65 -6.61
C THR A 88 6.19 8.12 -6.52
N ARG A 89 5.84 9.24 -7.16
CA ARG A 89 4.42 9.66 -7.27
C ARG A 89 3.61 8.64 -8.05
N HIS A 90 4.14 8.16 -9.18
CA HIS A 90 3.50 7.14 -10.00
C HIS A 90 3.24 5.86 -9.19
N ASP A 91 4.25 5.32 -8.52
CA ASP A 91 4.15 4.11 -7.70
C ASP A 91 3.11 4.26 -6.58
N LYS A 92 3.11 5.40 -5.88
CA LYS A 92 2.13 5.68 -4.83
C LYS A 92 0.69 5.73 -5.35
N LYS A 93 0.45 6.36 -6.51
CA LYS A 93 -0.88 6.38 -7.14
C LYS A 93 -1.33 4.99 -7.56
N LEU A 94 -0.43 4.18 -8.11
CA LEU A 94 -0.73 2.81 -8.51
C LEU A 94 -1.09 1.93 -7.29
N ILE A 95 -0.33 2.07 -6.20
CA ILE A 95 -0.59 1.35 -4.94
C ILE A 95 -1.90 1.82 -4.30
N LEU A 96 -2.16 3.13 -4.27
CA LEU A 96 -3.43 3.67 -3.79
C LEU A 96 -4.61 3.07 -4.57
N ARG A 97 -4.53 3.05 -5.90
CA ARG A 97 -5.58 2.45 -6.75
C ARG A 97 -5.82 0.98 -6.39
N LYS A 98 -4.75 0.18 -6.29
CA LYS A 98 -4.85 -1.25 -5.95
C LYS A 98 -5.38 -1.49 -4.53
N LEU A 99 -4.98 -0.66 -3.56
CA LEU A 99 -5.48 -0.73 -2.19
C LEU A 99 -6.99 -0.47 -2.13
N ILE A 100 -7.47 0.58 -2.80
CA ILE A 100 -8.91 0.92 -2.85
C ILE A 100 -9.70 -0.15 -3.60
N GLN A 101 -9.18 -0.65 -4.72
CA GLN A 101 -9.78 -1.76 -5.45
C GLN A 101 -9.92 -3.00 -4.55
N TYR A 102 -8.82 -3.39 -3.88
CA TYR A 102 -8.83 -4.51 -2.95
C TYR A 102 -9.81 -4.29 -1.79
N ALA A 103 -9.84 -3.10 -1.19
CA ALA A 103 -10.76 -2.78 -0.10
C ALA A 103 -12.23 -2.92 -0.52
N LYS A 104 -12.57 -2.63 -1.78
CA LYS A 104 -13.95 -2.68 -2.27
C LYS A 104 -14.39 -4.04 -2.78
N VAL A 105 -13.52 -4.78 -3.44
CA VAL A 105 -13.89 -6.02 -4.14
C VAL A 105 -13.07 -7.25 -3.74
N GLY A 106 -12.16 -7.13 -2.78
CA GLY A 106 -11.33 -8.23 -2.27
C GLY A 106 -10.25 -8.71 -3.25
N ARG A 107 -10.06 -8.05 -4.39
CA ARG A 107 -9.08 -8.42 -5.43
C ARG A 107 -8.50 -7.19 -6.13
N CYS A 108 -7.30 -7.31 -6.71
CA CYS A 108 -6.62 -6.20 -7.40
C CYS A 108 -5.72 -6.66 -8.58
N ASP A 109 -5.98 -7.86 -9.08
CA ASP A 109 -5.40 -8.42 -10.29
C ASP A 109 -5.84 -7.63 -11.54
N LYS A 110 -5.11 -7.81 -12.65
CA LYS A 110 -5.25 -6.97 -13.85
C LYS A 110 -6.61 -7.13 -14.56
N ASP A 111 -7.38 -8.15 -14.19
CA ASP A 111 -8.61 -8.55 -14.90
C ASP A 111 -9.90 -8.15 -14.15
N ALA A 112 -9.81 -7.19 -13.21
CA ALA A 112 -10.93 -6.68 -12.42
C ALA A 112 -11.34 -5.26 -12.80
#